data_AF-A0A814KGM9-F1
#
_entry.id   AF-A0A814KGM9-F1
#
_cell.length_a   1.000
_cell.length_b   1.000
_cell.length_c   1.000
_cell.angle_alpha   90.00
_cell.angle_beta   90.00
_cell.angle_gamma   90.00
#
_symmetry.space_group_name_H-M   'P 1'
#
loop_
_entity.id
_entity.type
_entity.pdbx_description
1 polymer ?
#
loop_
_entity_poly.entity_id
_entity_poly.type
_entity_poly.pdbx_seq_one_letter_code
_entity_poly.pdbx_strand_id
1 'polypeptide(L)'
;MFVDRNTIDVLFVLDDESREDHILGDCLKKHNYSIKYEASPAFTKTKGNIKGYDRQQWSTFYMDYLSNSDYIGVIDADGMLFTFMHPFYSIFASNDDKRIMLKPMAGDHYHEDKLALKFDNTLDFMWTNRMPMWYRWETYQNLRNYISLAWNGSSFDDAFIEFSKNQGYSQFTILSTYASLFESNYYRIIMNSDTRGAVSVGSNRGREADIRIGCCRSFHIGCNDTSLPELNKDHLLRYDNTEFAAINATEKNDAYYAYVHEYLKQMPSYMVSNMKKSCELFLNNKSIPICI
;
A
#
# COMPACT_ATOMS: atom_id res chain seq x y z
N MET A 1 1.78 -14.04 -4.04
CA MET A 1 1.27 -12.82 -3.38
C MET A 1 0.37 -13.25 -2.23
N PHE A 2 0.42 -12.54 -1.10
CA PHE A 2 -0.26 -12.91 0.14
C PHE A 2 -1.66 -12.29 0.24
N VAL A 3 -2.56 -12.63 -0.68
CA VAL A 3 -3.91 -12.05 -0.76
C VAL A 3 -4.93 -13.13 -1.13
N ASP A 4 -6.18 -12.97 -0.68
CA ASP A 4 -7.30 -13.77 -1.19
C ASP A 4 -7.75 -13.25 -2.56
N ARG A 5 -7.41 -14.01 -3.61
CA ARG A 5 -7.72 -13.64 -5.00
C ARG A 5 -9.21 -13.75 -5.38
N ASN A 6 -10.08 -14.23 -4.49
CA ASN A 6 -11.54 -14.16 -4.71
C ASN A 6 -12.13 -12.81 -4.29
N THR A 7 -11.46 -12.10 -3.39
CA THR A 7 -11.97 -10.85 -2.80
C THR A 7 -11.11 -9.64 -3.18
N ILE A 8 -9.86 -9.87 -3.56
CA ILE A 8 -8.90 -8.84 -3.96
C ILE A 8 -8.44 -9.11 -5.38
N ASP A 9 -8.75 -8.18 -6.30
CA ASP A 9 -8.11 -8.13 -7.60
C ASP A 9 -6.73 -7.46 -7.48
N VAL A 10 -5.77 -7.98 -8.23
CA VAL A 10 -4.40 -7.48 -8.25
C VAL A 10 -4.14 -6.94 -9.64
N LEU A 11 -4.09 -5.61 -9.72
CA LEU A 11 -3.81 -4.88 -10.93
C LEU A 11 -2.36 -4.38 -10.93
N PHE A 12 -1.61 -4.72 -11.97
CA PHE A 12 -0.33 -4.08 -12.26
C PHE A 12 -0.55 -2.94 -13.25
N VAL A 13 -0.08 -1.76 -12.88
CA VAL A 13 -0.06 -0.56 -13.72
C VAL A 13 1.37 -0.39 -14.21
N LEU A 14 1.56 -0.46 -15.52
CA LEU A 14 2.86 -0.48 -16.17
C LEU A 14 2.96 0.65 -17.20
N ASP A 15 4.17 1.04 -17.55
CA ASP A 15 4.44 2.12 -18.49
C ASP A 15 4.19 1.66 -19.94
N ASP A 16 3.25 2.32 -20.65
CA ASP A 16 2.91 1.96 -22.04
C ASP A 16 4.07 2.19 -23.02
N GLU A 17 4.98 3.11 -22.71
CA GLU A 17 6.15 3.41 -23.54
C GLU A 17 7.34 2.46 -23.29
N SER A 18 7.32 1.66 -22.21
CA SER A 18 8.45 0.82 -21.79
C SER A 18 8.35 -0.57 -22.39
N ARG A 19 9.31 -0.94 -23.26
CA ARG A 19 9.33 -2.28 -23.86
C ARG A 19 9.50 -3.36 -22.78
N GLU A 20 10.31 -3.07 -21.78
CA GLU A 20 10.58 -3.94 -20.63
C GLU A 20 9.30 -4.21 -19.84
N ASP A 21 8.45 -3.19 -19.67
CA ASP A 21 7.15 -3.29 -19.01
C ASP A 21 6.16 -4.13 -19.83
N HIS A 22 6.18 -4.01 -21.17
CA HIS A 22 5.39 -4.89 -22.03
C HIS A 22 5.81 -6.36 -21.88
N ILE A 23 7.12 -6.64 -21.83
CA ILE A 23 7.65 -7.99 -21.59
C ILE A 23 7.21 -8.53 -20.22
N LEU A 24 7.34 -7.71 -19.17
CA LEU A 24 6.89 -8.06 -17.82
C LEU A 24 5.38 -8.33 -17.78
N GLY A 25 4.58 -7.43 -18.36
CA GLY A 25 3.12 -7.55 -18.38
C GLY A 25 2.64 -8.78 -19.14
N ASP A 26 3.23 -9.11 -20.29
CA ASP A 26 2.91 -10.34 -21.02
C ASP A 26 3.22 -11.60 -20.24
N CYS A 27 4.27 -11.55 -19.43
CA CYS A 27 4.58 -12.62 -18.53
C CYS A 27 3.61 -12.72 -17.34
N LEU A 28 3.27 -11.59 -16.70
CA LEU A 28 2.29 -11.56 -15.61
C LEU A 28 0.89 -12.03 -16.07
N LYS A 29 0.48 -11.72 -17.31
CA LYS A 29 -0.77 -12.26 -17.91
C LYS A 29 -0.80 -13.78 -17.93
N LYS A 30 0.33 -14.47 -18.16
CA LYS A 30 0.42 -15.95 -18.11
C LYS A 30 0.13 -16.51 -16.72
N HIS A 31 0.27 -15.68 -15.68
CA HIS A 31 -0.07 -16.00 -14.29
C HIS A 31 -1.46 -15.48 -13.88
N ASN A 32 -2.30 -15.12 -14.85
CA ASN A 32 -3.65 -14.60 -14.68
C ASN A 32 -3.69 -13.31 -13.84
N TYR A 33 -2.71 -12.42 -13.96
CA TYR A 33 -2.77 -11.10 -13.35
C TYR A 33 -3.43 -10.08 -14.28
N SER A 34 -4.15 -9.13 -13.69
CA SER A 34 -4.74 -7.98 -14.40
C SER A 34 -3.63 -6.97 -14.67
N ILE A 35 -3.50 -6.51 -15.92
CA ILE A 35 -2.48 -5.55 -16.35
C ILE A 35 -3.14 -4.36 -17.05
N LYS A 36 -2.70 -3.15 -16.72
CA LYS A 36 -3.02 -1.92 -17.44
C LYS A 36 -1.71 -1.23 -17.83
N TYR A 37 -1.63 -0.82 -19.09
CA TYR A 37 -0.57 0.05 -19.56
C TYR A 37 -1.10 1.48 -19.51
N GLU A 38 -0.45 2.32 -18.71
CA GLU A 38 -0.76 3.73 -18.61
C GLU A 38 0.16 4.49 -19.56
N ALA A 39 -0.36 5.37 -20.40
CA ALA A 39 0.46 6.27 -21.20
C ALA A 39 0.88 7.47 -20.36
N SER A 40 2.09 7.96 -20.57
CA SER A 40 2.62 9.11 -19.85
C SER A 40 1.76 10.36 -20.15
N PRO A 41 1.38 11.14 -19.12
CA PRO A 41 0.53 12.30 -19.31
C PRO A 41 1.17 13.34 -20.23
N ALA A 42 0.36 14.09 -20.98
CA ALA A 42 0.88 15.03 -21.98
C ALA A 42 1.83 16.09 -21.41
N PHE A 43 1.61 16.54 -20.16
CA PHE A 43 2.47 17.53 -19.50
C PHE A 43 3.86 17.01 -19.15
N THR A 44 4.09 15.69 -19.17
CA THR A 44 5.43 15.14 -18.94
C THR A 44 6.36 15.33 -20.14
N LYS A 45 5.79 15.61 -21.31
CA LYS A 45 6.55 15.81 -22.55
C LYS A 45 7.14 17.22 -22.65
N THR A 46 6.64 18.18 -21.88
CA THR A 46 7.01 19.60 -21.98
C THR A 46 8.07 20.03 -20.96
N LYS A 47 8.14 19.37 -19.80
CA LYS A 47 9.22 19.55 -18.83
C LYS A 47 10.31 18.52 -19.17
N GLY A 48 11.43 18.96 -19.74
CA GLY A 48 12.56 18.12 -20.17
C GLY A 48 13.28 17.29 -19.08
N ASN A 49 12.66 17.09 -17.91
CA ASN A 49 13.19 16.35 -16.76
C ASN A 49 12.07 15.73 -15.89
N ILE A 50 10.93 15.33 -16.47
CA ILE A 50 9.95 14.57 -15.69
C ILE A 50 10.54 13.19 -15.39
N LYS A 51 10.99 13.02 -14.15
CA LYS A 51 11.50 11.74 -13.63
C LYS A 51 10.31 10.81 -13.45
N GLY A 52 10.51 9.50 -13.56
CA GLY A 52 9.45 8.50 -13.34
C GLY A 52 8.68 8.68 -12.03
N TYR A 53 9.28 9.36 -11.04
CA TYR A 53 8.62 9.77 -9.80
C TYR A 53 7.39 10.67 -9.99
N ASP A 54 7.47 11.74 -10.79
CA ASP A 54 6.34 12.66 -10.99
C ASP A 54 5.16 11.94 -11.71
N ARG A 55 5.48 11.02 -12.63
CA ARG A 55 4.49 10.14 -13.29
C ARG A 55 3.78 9.26 -12.27
N GLN A 56 4.54 8.57 -11.42
CA GLN A 56 3.99 7.73 -10.34
C GLN A 56 3.08 8.55 -9.41
N GLN A 57 3.52 9.76 -9.02
CA GLN A 57 2.73 10.64 -8.17
C GLN A 57 1.43 11.08 -8.84
N TRP A 58 1.48 11.46 -10.12
CA TRP A 58 0.28 11.79 -10.90
C TRP A 58 -0.67 10.61 -11.02
N SER A 59 -0.15 9.44 -11.42
CA SER A 59 -0.93 8.22 -11.63
C SER A 59 -1.69 7.80 -10.38
N THR A 60 -1.09 7.98 -9.19
CA THR A 60 -1.74 7.67 -7.91
C THR A 60 -3.04 8.46 -7.72
N PHE A 61 -3.12 9.70 -8.20
CA PHE A 61 -4.36 10.49 -8.12
C PHE A 61 -5.45 10.02 -9.08
N TYR A 62 -5.17 9.07 -9.97
CA TYR A 62 -6.06 8.60 -11.03
C TYR A 62 -6.31 7.08 -10.99
N MET A 63 -5.99 6.43 -9.86
CA MET A 63 -6.15 4.99 -9.70
C MET A 63 -7.61 4.52 -9.86
N ASP A 64 -8.58 5.39 -9.59
CA ASP A 64 -10.00 5.13 -9.87
C ASP A 64 -10.27 4.89 -11.36
N TYR A 65 -9.58 5.54 -12.29
CA TYR A 65 -9.77 5.22 -13.72
C TYR A 65 -9.24 3.84 -14.14
N LEU A 66 -8.44 3.20 -13.29
CA LEU A 66 -7.77 1.94 -13.58
C LEU A 66 -8.52 0.72 -13.04
N SER A 67 -9.39 0.90 -12.04
CA SER A 67 -10.12 -0.18 -11.37
C SER A 67 -11.55 0.23 -11.02
N ASN A 68 -12.53 -0.66 -11.20
CA ASN A 68 -13.92 -0.44 -10.79
C ASN A 68 -14.23 -0.98 -9.37
N SER A 69 -13.20 -1.26 -8.56
CA SER A 69 -13.38 -1.78 -7.19
C SER A 69 -13.84 -0.69 -6.21
N ASP A 70 -14.67 -1.07 -5.24
CA ASP A 70 -15.14 -0.14 -4.18
C ASP A 70 -14.00 0.45 -3.36
N TYR A 71 -12.94 -0.34 -3.16
CA TYR A 71 -11.74 0.00 -2.41
C TYR A 71 -10.50 -0.26 -3.26
N ILE A 72 -9.58 0.70 -3.25
CA ILE A 72 -8.33 0.65 -4.01
C ILE A 72 -7.18 0.76 -3.02
N GLY A 73 -6.37 -0.30 -2.95
CA GLY A 73 -5.14 -0.37 -2.17
C GLY A 73 -3.95 -0.14 -3.09
N VAL A 74 -3.17 0.90 -2.85
CA VAL A 74 -2.01 1.24 -3.67
C VAL A 74 -0.74 0.76 -2.98
N ILE A 75 0.15 0.14 -3.76
CA ILE A 75 1.48 -0.30 -3.35
C ILE A 75 2.46 0.27 -4.38
N ASP A 76 3.53 0.91 -3.92
CA ASP A 76 4.59 1.34 -4.83
C ASP A 76 5.29 0.14 -5.49
N ALA A 77 5.95 0.35 -6.63
CA ALA A 77 6.64 -0.72 -7.34
C ALA A 77 7.81 -1.32 -6.55
N ASP A 78 8.40 -0.57 -5.61
CA ASP A 78 9.39 -1.05 -4.63
C ASP A 78 8.76 -1.49 -3.30
N GLY A 79 7.42 -1.53 -3.24
CA GLY A 79 6.63 -2.06 -2.15
C GLY A 79 6.54 -3.58 -2.17
N MET A 80 6.49 -4.16 -0.98
CA MET A 80 6.39 -5.61 -0.81
C MET A 80 5.33 -5.96 0.22
N LEU A 81 4.43 -6.89 -0.13
CA LEU A 81 3.58 -7.56 0.83
C LEU A 81 4.36 -8.70 1.48
N PHE A 82 4.59 -8.60 2.78
CA PHE A 82 5.35 -9.59 3.53
C PHE A 82 4.50 -10.47 4.43
N THR A 83 3.20 -10.20 4.59
CA THR A 83 2.27 -11.07 5.32
C THR A 83 0.90 -11.16 4.64
N PHE A 84 0.08 -12.12 5.07
CA PHE A 84 -1.27 -12.32 4.58
C PHE A 84 -2.18 -11.12 4.79
N MET A 85 -2.56 -10.46 3.71
CA MET A 85 -3.48 -9.34 3.76
C MET A 85 -4.91 -9.82 3.99
N HIS A 86 -5.53 -9.27 5.03
CA HIS A 86 -6.90 -9.59 5.39
C HIS A 86 -7.76 -8.33 5.44
N PRO A 87 -8.85 -8.22 4.66
CA PRO A 87 -9.64 -6.99 4.56
C PRO A 87 -10.03 -6.37 5.93
N PHE A 88 -10.53 -7.16 6.88
CA PHE A 88 -11.01 -6.61 8.16
C PHE A 88 -9.92 -6.21 9.16
N TYR A 89 -8.68 -6.66 8.98
CA TYR A 89 -7.57 -6.35 9.89
C TYR A 89 -6.48 -5.49 9.22
N SER A 90 -6.52 -5.38 7.90
CA SER A 90 -5.53 -4.66 7.10
C SER A 90 -6.12 -3.42 6.42
N ILE A 91 -7.45 -3.33 6.28
CA ILE A 91 -8.13 -2.21 5.62
C ILE A 91 -8.99 -1.43 6.60
N PHE A 92 -9.82 -2.11 7.40
CA PHE A 92 -10.80 -1.47 8.27
C PHE A 92 -10.32 -1.31 9.72
N ALA A 93 -10.87 -0.30 10.40
CA ALA A 93 -10.51 0.04 11.78
C ALA A 93 -10.82 -1.07 12.80
N SER A 94 -11.95 -1.77 12.62
CA SER A 94 -12.29 -2.98 13.35
C SER A 94 -13.43 -3.74 12.67
N ASN A 95 -13.83 -4.88 13.23
CA ASN A 95 -15.03 -5.61 12.77
C ASN A 95 -16.32 -4.76 12.90
N ASP A 96 -16.40 -3.94 13.95
CA ASP A 96 -17.57 -3.10 14.22
C ASP A 96 -17.47 -1.73 13.51
N ASP A 97 -16.26 -1.24 13.28
CA ASP A 97 -15.98 0.02 12.61
C ASP A 97 -15.40 -0.23 11.21
N LYS A 98 -16.31 -0.26 10.23
CA LYS A 98 -16.01 -0.51 8.81
C LYS A 98 -15.38 0.70 8.09
N ARG A 99 -14.92 1.71 8.82
CA ARG A 99 -14.15 2.80 8.22
C ARG A 99 -12.76 2.33 7.85
N ILE A 100 -12.27 2.80 6.70
CA ILE A 100 -10.91 2.57 6.24
C ILE A 100 -9.95 3.22 7.21
N MET A 101 -8.94 2.47 7.58
CA MET A 101 -7.93 2.91 8.51
C MET A 101 -6.86 3.74 7.80
N LEU A 102 -6.60 4.93 8.34
CA LEU A 102 -5.47 5.76 7.96
C LEU A 102 -4.51 5.85 9.14
N LYS A 103 -3.22 5.61 8.88
CA LYS A 103 -2.20 5.53 9.92
C LYS A 103 -1.13 6.59 9.72
N PRO A 104 -1.29 7.78 10.31
CA PRO A 104 -0.28 8.81 10.28
C PRO A 104 0.70 8.71 11.45
N MET A 105 1.85 9.35 11.26
CA MET A 105 2.69 9.85 12.35
C MET A 105 2.41 11.36 12.54
N ALA A 106 2.57 11.86 13.76
CA ALA A 106 2.52 13.30 13.99
C ALA A 106 3.74 13.98 13.34
N GLY A 107 3.50 15.14 12.73
CA GLY A 107 4.48 15.85 11.91
C GLY A 107 4.04 15.87 10.44
N ASP A 108 4.69 16.72 9.67
CA ASP A 108 4.57 16.77 8.21
C ASP A 108 6.00 16.81 7.68
N HIS A 109 6.49 15.73 7.05
CA HIS A 109 7.84 15.69 6.47
C HIS A 109 7.85 16.03 4.98
N TYR A 110 6.67 16.18 4.37
CA TYR A 110 6.47 16.50 2.97
C TYR A 110 5.80 17.88 2.84
N HIS A 111 6.34 18.86 3.58
CA HIS A 111 5.87 20.23 3.85
C HIS A 111 5.14 21.02 2.74
N GLU A 112 5.18 20.56 1.50
CA GLU A 112 4.53 21.13 0.32
C GLU A 112 3.14 20.53 0.02
N ASP A 113 2.64 19.57 0.79
CA ASP A 113 1.26 19.04 0.65
C ASP A 113 0.19 20.15 0.75
N LYS A 114 0.47 21.17 1.56
CA LYS A 114 -0.37 22.37 1.70
C LYS A 114 -0.53 23.17 0.40
N LEU A 115 0.39 23.05 -0.56
CA LEU A 115 0.24 23.73 -1.84
C LEU A 115 -0.93 23.16 -2.63
N ALA A 116 -1.05 21.84 -2.65
CA ALA A 116 -2.16 21.14 -3.29
C ALA A 116 -3.47 21.42 -2.54
N LEU A 117 -3.44 21.26 -1.20
CA LEU A 117 -4.64 21.30 -0.35
C LEU A 117 -5.09 22.71 0.04
N LYS A 118 -4.24 23.74 -0.05
CA LYS A 118 -4.49 25.12 0.41
C LYS A 118 -4.74 25.27 1.92
N PHE A 119 -4.33 24.29 2.72
CA PHE A 119 -4.30 24.36 4.18
C PHE A 119 -3.15 23.51 4.74
N ASP A 120 -2.71 23.83 5.95
CA ASP A 120 -1.62 23.10 6.60
C ASP A 120 -2.08 21.73 7.11
N ASN A 121 -1.15 20.78 7.06
CA ASN A 121 -1.32 19.42 7.58
C ASN A 121 -0.29 19.18 8.69
N THR A 122 -0.66 18.39 9.69
CA THR A 122 0.22 18.03 10.82
C THR A 122 0.38 16.51 10.97
N LEU A 123 -0.10 15.75 9.98
CA LEU A 123 -0.13 14.30 9.97
C LEU A 123 0.57 13.74 8.74
N ASP A 124 1.59 12.93 8.93
CA ASP A 124 2.34 12.32 7.83
C ASP A 124 1.95 10.86 7.68
N PHE A 125 1.26 10.56 6.58
CA PHE A 125 0.81 9.20 6.29
C PHE A 125 1.92 8.36 5.65
N MET A 126 2.78 8.97 4.83
CA MET A 126 3.87 8.26 4.15
C MET A 126 5.06 7.95 5.02
N TRP A 127 5.28 8.71 6.09
CA TRP A 127 6.37 8.43 7.00
C TRP A 127 6.23 7.08 7.70
N THR A 128 4.99 6.58 7.85
CA THR A 128 4.77 5.22 8.36
C THR A 128 5.16 4.13 7.36
N ASN A 129 5.25 4.49 6.07
CA ASN A 129 5.60 3.61 4.96
C ASN A 129 4.81 2.28 4.98
N ARG A 130 3.54 2.35 5.41
CA ARG A 130 2.65 1.19 5.49
C ARG A 130 1.91 1.03 4.18
N MET A 131 2.04 -0.15 3.60
CA MET A 131 1.39 -0.49 2.33
C MET A 131 0.55 -1.76 2.47
N PRO A 132 -0.54 -1.92 1.70
CA PRO A 132 -1.10 -0.92 0.80
C PRO A 132 -1.76 0.24 1.56
N MET A 133 -1.80 1.42 0.94
CA MET A 133 -2.66 2.51 1.39
C MET A 133 -4.02 2.43 0.71
N TRP A 134 -5.07 2.39 1.50
CA TRP A 134 -6.43 2.11 1.04
C TRP A 134 -7.29 3.36 0.96
N TYR A 135 -8.05 3.47 -0.12
CA TYR A 135 -9.01 4.54 -0.34
C TYR A 135 -10.27 3.97 -1.00
N ARG A 136 -11.42 4.64 -0.79
CA ARG A 136 -12.60 4.40 -1.61
C ARG A 136 -12.36 4.91 -3.02
N TRP A 137 -12.96 4.25 -4.00
CA TRP A 137 -12.96 4.72 -5.38
C TRP A 137 -13.35 6.21 -5.49
N GLU A 138 -14.41 6.66 -4.80
CA GLU A 138 -14.94 8.02 -4.96
C GLU A 138 -13.97 9.09 -4.42
N THR A 139 -13.13 8.73 -3.45
CA THR A 139 -12.20 9.66 -2.80
C THR A 139 -11.23 10.27 -3.79
N TYR A 140 -10.78 9.51 -4.79
CA TYR A 140 -9.88 10.02 -5.83
C TYR A 140 -10.56 11.13 -6.65
N GLN A 141 -11.77 10.87 -7.16
CA GLN A 141 -12.55 11.85 -7.92
C GLN A 141 -12.88 13.08 -7.06
N ASN A 142 -13.32 12.88 -5.82
CA ASN A 142 -13.68 13.95 -4.91
C ASN A 142 -12.48 14.84 -4.56
N LEU A 143 -11.30 14.25 -4.33
CA LEU A 143 -10.06 15.00 -4.13
C LEU A 143 -9.71 15.83 -5.37
N ARG A 144 -9.74 15.24 -6.58
CA ARG A 144 -9.42 15.97 -7.80
C ARG A 144 -10.36 17.16 -8.01
N ASN A 145 -11.65 16.98 -7.72
CA ASN A 145 -12.65 18.06 -7.74
C ASN A 145 -12.35 19.13 -6.69
N TYR A 146 -12.00 18.73 -5.47
CA TYR A 146 -11.62 19.66 -4.40
C TYR A 146 -10.42 20.51 -4.80
N ILE A 147 -9.35 19.89 -5.29
CA ILE A 147 -8.15 20.61 -5.74
C ILE A 147 -8.49 21.56 -6.89
N SER A 148 -9.30 21.13 -7.86
CA SER A 148 -9.74 21.99 -8.96
C SER A 148 -10.44 23.26 -8.44
N LEU A 149 -11.33 23.12 -7.45
CA LEU A 149 -12.01 24.25 -6.81
C LEU A 149 -11.05 25.13 -6.00
N ALA A 150 -10.16 24.54 -5.21
CA ALA A 150 -9.15 25.24 -4.42
C ALA A 150 -8.14 26.01 -5.28
N TRP A 151 -8.02 25.65 -6.56
CA TRP A 151 -7.20 26.29 -7.58
C TRP A 151 -8.03 27.13 -8.56
N ASN A 152 -9.06 27.81 -8.05
CA ASN A 152 -9.91 28.76 -8.80
C ASN A 152 -10.62 28.16 -10.02
N GLY A 153 -10.99 26.88 -9.97
CA GLY A 153 -11.67 26.19 -11.05
C GLY A 153 -10.75 25.73 -12.19
N SER A 154 -9.43 25.80 -12.00
CA SER A 154 -8.47 25.17 -12.92
C SER A 154 -8.70 23.65 -12.95
N SER A 155 -8.33 22.98 -14.04
CA SER A 155 -8.37 21.51 -14.05
C SER A 155 -7.41 20.94 -13.01
N PHE A 156 -7.66 19.71 -12.53
CA PHE A 156 -6.73 19.04 -11.63
C PHE A 156 -5.32 18.92 -12.24
N ASP A 157 -5.22 18.60 -13.54
CA ASP A 157 -3.93 18.45 -14.20
C ASP A 157 -3.16 19.78 -14.24
N ASP A 158 -3.84 20.90 -14.51
CA ASP A 158 -3.21 22.23 -14.46
C ASP A 158 -2.74 22.56 -13.04
N ALA A 159 -3.57 22.29 -12.03
CA ALA A 159 -3.20 22.47 -10.63
C ALA A 159 -2.00 21.59 -10.23
N PHE A 160 -2.01 20.31 -10.64
CA PHE A 160 -0.92 19.36 -10.41
C PHE A 160 0.39 19.83 -11.03
N ILE A 161 0.37 20.32 -12.27
CA ILE A 161 1.57 20.85 -12.94
C ILE A 161 2.18 22.00 -12.15
N GLU A 162 1.35 22.82 -11.52
CA GLU A 162 1.76 23.97 -10.71
C GLU A 162 2.31 23.55 -9.35
N PHE A 163 1.58 22.77 -8.54
CA PHE A 163 2.10 22.40 -7.22
C PHE A 163 3.25 21.40 -7.28
N SER A 164 3.32 20.55 -8.31
CA SER A 164 4.45 19.61 -8.48
C SER A 164 5.77 20.29 -8.87
N LYS A 165 5.76 21.59 -9.19
CA LYS A 165 7.01 22.37 -9.36
C LYS A 165 7.83 22.39 -8.07
N ASN A 166 7.17 22.37 -6.92
CA ASN A 166 7.81 22.31 -5.63
C ASN A 166 7.93 20.83 -5.25
N GLN A 167 9.16 20.32 -5.27
CA GLN A 167 9.46 18.99 -4.77
C GLN A 167 9.20 18.93 -3.26
N GLY A 168 8.88 17.75 -2.74
CA GLY A 168 8.65 17.56 -1.31
C GLY A 168 7.19 17.53 -0.89
N TYR A 169 6.29 17.07 -1.77
CA TYR A 169 4.94 16.64 -1.41
C TYR A 169 4.82 15.11 -1.49
N SER A 170 3.77 14.56 -0.88
CA SER A 170 3.41 13.16 -0.88
C SER A 170 1.97 12.99 -1.35
N GLN A 171 1.79 12.30 -2.48
CA GLN A 171 0.48 12.01 -3.06
C GLN A 171 -0.45 11.28 -2.07
N PHE A 172 0.13 10.39 -1.28
CA PHE A 172 -0.56 9.62 -0.25
C PHE A 172 -0.90 10.47 0.98
N THR A 173 -0.04 11.41 1.37
CA THR A 173 -0.33 12.35 2.45
C THR A 173 -1.44 13.31 2.02
N ILE A 174 -1.41 13.83 0.80
CA ILE A 174 -2.49 14.65 0.21
C ILE A 174 -3.82 13.88 0.22
N LEU A 175 -3.85 12.66 -0.33
CA LEU A 175 -5.04 11.81 -0.37
C LEU A 175 -5.60 11.52 1.03
N SER A 176 -4.73 11.08 1.95
CA SER A 176 -5.14 10.68 3.29
C SER A 176 -5.61 11.87 4.13
N THR A 177 -4.95 13.03 4.00
CA THR A 177 -5.37 14.26 4.68
C THR A 177 -6.75 14.69 4.21
N TYR A 178 -6.98 14.74 2.90
CA TYR A 178 -8.29 15.04 2.34
C TYR A 178 -9.36 14.04 2.83
N ALA A 179 -9.09 12.75 2.68
CA ALA A 179 -9.98 11.67 3.10
C ALA A 179 -10.37 11.79 4.58
N SER A 180 -9.39 12.05 5.45
CA SER A 180 -9.63 12.14 6.89
C SER A 180 -10.46 13.37 7.30
N LEU A 181 -10.33 14.49 6.59
CA LEU A 181 -11.00 15.74 6.93
C LEU A 181 -12.39 15.85 6.31
N PHE A 182 -12.52 15.51 5.02
CA PHE A 182 -13.74 15.74 4.25
C PHE A 182 -14.61 14.49 4.11
N GLU A 183 -14.05 13.31 4.33
CA GLU A 183 -14.73 12.03 4.16
C GLU A 183 -14.69 11.16 5.44
N SER A 184 -14.62 11.80 6.62
CA SER A 184 -14.44 11.16 7.94
C SER A 184 -15.48 10.07 8.31
N ASN A 185 -16.61 10.02 7.62
CA ASN A 185 -17.59 8.93 7.73
C ASN A 185 -17.08 7.60 7.15
N TYR A 186 -16.10 7.64 6.25
CA TYR A 186 -15.49 6.49 5.61
C TYR A 186 -14.09 6.18 6.14
N TYR A 187 -13.45 7.12 6.84
CA TYR A 187 -12.07 7.01 7.28
C TYR A 187 -11.92 7.16 8.79
N ARG A 188 -10.97 6.42 9.36
CA ARG A 188 -10.59 6.55 10.78
C ARG A 188 -9.08 6.69 10.89
N ILE A 189 -8.65 7.79 11.51
CA ILE A 189 -7.26 7.95 11.91
C ILE A 189 -6.99 7.02 13.10
N ILE A 190 -6.01 6.15 12.94
CA ILE A 190 -5.41 5.36 14.02
C ILE A 190 -3.95 5.77 14.08
N MET A 191 -3.61 6.60 15.06
CA MET A 191 -2.24 7.07 15.25
C MET A 191 -1.29 5.88 15.31
N ASN A 192 -0.06 6.04 14.80
CA ASN A 192 0.89 4.93 14.78
C ASN A 192 1.16 4.34 16.17
N SER A 193 1.10 5.18 17.22
CA SER A 193 1.19 4.80 18.62
C SER A 193 0.00 4.00 19.16
N ASP A 194 -1.14 3.96 18.45
CA ASP A 194 -2.27 3.12 18.83
C ASP A 194 -2.07 1.70 18.31
N THR A 195 -1.69 0.85 19.26
CA THR A 195 -1.32 -0.54 19.01
C THR A 195 -2.52 -1.49 18.98
N ARG A 196 -3.75 -1.00 19.17
CA ARG A 196 -4.95 -1.84 19.38
C ARG A 196 -5.59 -2.41 18.11
N GLY A 197 -5.04 -2.18 16.91
CA GLY A 197 -5.82 -2.59 15.74
C GLY A 197 -5.18 -2.61 14.37
N ALA A 198 -3.86 -2.46 14.20
CA ALA A 198 -3.34 -2.70 12.85
C ALA A 198 -1.88 -3.04 12.77
N VAL A 199 -1.65 -4.03 11.93
CA VAL A 199 -0.36 -4.48 11.47
C VAL A 199 -0.12 -3.94 10.07
N SER A 200 1.14 -3.63 9.76
CA SER A 200 1.54 -3.40 8.37
C SER A 200 1.60 -4.74 7.67
N VAL A 201 0.91 -4.87 6.53
CA VAL A 201 0.98 -6.08 5.71
C VAL A 201 2.03 -6.01 4.59
N GLY A 202 2.54 -4.80 4.37
CA GLY A 202 3.63 -4.49 3.46
C GLY A 202 4.29 -3.14 3.79
N SER A 203 5.38 -2.84 3.09
CA SER A 203 6.06 -1.54 3.16
C SER A 203 6.87 -1.30 1.89
N ASN A 204 7.23 -0.05 1.61
CA ASN A 204 8.29 0.20 0.62
C ASN A 204 9.61 -0.35 1.15
N ARG A 205 10.41 -0.93 0.25
CA ARG A 205 11.73 -1.49 0.57
C ARG A 205 11.67 -2.54 1.70
N GLY A 206 10.65 -3.39 1.64
CA GLY A 206 10.56 -4.58 2.50
C GLY A 206 11.84 -5.41 2.43
N ARG A 207 12.25 -6.01 3.55
CA ARG A 207 13.40 -6.92 3.54
C ARG A 207 12.92 -8.31 3.17
N GLU A 208 13.80 -9.07 2.53
CA GLU A 208 13.58 -10.50 2.32
C GLU A 208 13.23 -11.23 3.62
N ALA A 209 13.87 -10.86 4.73
CA ALA A 209 13.57 -11.35 6.08
C ALA A 209 12.11 -11.16 6.49
N ASP A 210 11.48 -10.04 6.13
CA ASP A 210 10.09 -9.76 6.49
C ASP A 210 9.16 -10.75 5.77
N ILE A 211 9.42 -11.01 4.48
CA ILE A 211 8.69 -12.00 3.67
C ILE A 211 8.90 -13.42 4.23
N ARG A 212 10.15 -13.75 4.62
CA ARG A 212 10.45 -15.04 5.25
C ARG A 212 9.59 -15.23 6.49
N ILE A 213 9.61 -14.26 7.42
CA ILE A 213 8.82 -14.32 8.66
C ILE A 213 7.33 -14.51 8.34
N GLY A 214 6.76 -13.71 7.44
CA GLY A 214 5.35 -13.85 7.12
C GLY A 214 5.00 -15.18 6.47
N CYS A 215 5.87 -15.73 5.60
CA CYS A 215 5.69 -17.10 5.10
C CYS A 215 5.68 -18.14 6.22
N CYS A 216 6.67 -18.09 7.12
CA CYS A 216 6.78 -19.03 8.24
C CYS A 216 5.55 -18.96 9.12
N ARG A 217 5.17 -17.73 9.51
CA ARG A 217 4.12 -17.47 10.48
C ARG A 217 2.74 -17.66 9.90
N SER A 218 2.44 -17.23 8.67
CA SER A 218 1.12 -17.42 8.05
C SER A 218 0.79 -18.90 7.80
N PHE A 219 1.77 -19.74 7.43
CA PHE A 219 1.52 -21.11 6.99
C PHE A 219 2.10 -22.20 7.89
N HIS A 220 2.60 -21.84 9.08
CA HIS A 220 3.32 -22.74 9.98
C HIS A 220 4.41 -23.56 9.29
N ILE A 221 5.16 -22.92 8.39
CA ILE A 221 6.31 -23.56 7.73
C ILE A 221 7.48 -23.47 8.70
N GLY A 222 8.11 -24.61 9.01
CA GLY A 222 9.29 -24.64 9.87
C GLY A 222 10.42 -23.83 9.26
N CYS A 223 10.82 -22.75 9.93
CA CYS A 223 11.91 -21.90 9.49
C CYS A 223 13.07 -22.02 10.48
N ASN A 224 14.12 -22.70 10.06
CA ASN A 224 15.29 -23.01 10.88
C ASN A 224 16.27 -21.82 11.02
N ASP A 225 15.80 -20.59 10.82
CA ASP A 225 16.68 -19.42 10.83
C ASP A 225 16.76 -18.84 12.25
N THR A 226 17.93 -19.01 12.87
CA THR A 226 18.23 -18.57 14.23
C THR A 226 18.20 -17.05 14.40
N SER A 227 18.15 -16.26 13.31
CA SER A 227 18.01 -14.80 13.33
C SER A 227 16.56 -14.31 13.41
N LEU A 228 15.58 -15.20 13.20
CA LEU A 228 14.15 -14.85 13.21
C LEU A 228 13.64 -14.20 14.50
N PRO A 229 14.10 -14.56 15.73
CA PRO A 229 13.57 -13.95 16.95
C PRO A 229 13.81 -12.45 17.08
N GLU A 230 14.92 -11.92 16.56
CA GLU A 230 15.21 -10.47 16.58
C GLU A 230 14.47 -9.73 15.45
N LEU A 231 14.34 -10.36 14.28
CA LEU A 231 13.64 -9.79 13.13
C LEU A 231 12.11 -9.84 13.26
N ASN A 232 11.58 -10.80 14.01
CA ASN A 232 10.14 -11.01 14.21
C ASN A 232 9.50 -9.88 15.04
N LYS A 233 10.23 -9.22 15.95
CA LYS A 233 9.65 -8.21 16.84
C LYS A 233 8.93 -7.11 16.06
N ASP A 234 9.59 -6.57 15.04
CA ASP A 234 9.09 -5.34 14.42
C ASP A 234 8.60 -5.50 12.98
N HIS A 235 8.60 -6.70 12.38
CA HIS A 235 8.25 -6.82 10.95
C HIS A 235 6.84 -6.29 10.61
N LEU A 236 5.84 -6.49 11.48
CA LEU A 236 4.48 -5.94 11.33
C LEU A 236 4.33 -4.50 11.85
N LEU A 237 5.34 -3.99 12.57
CA LEU A 237 5.32 -2.69 13.26
C LEU A 237 6.40 -1.73 12.73
N ARG A 238 7.15 -2.13 11.70
CA ARG A 238 8.30 -1.41 11.13
C ARG A 238 7.84 0.02 10.83
N TYR A 239 8.61 1.00 11.31
CA TYR A 239 8.35 2.45 11.40
C TYR A 239 7.80 3.01 12.72
N ASP A 240 7.55 2.20 13.77
CA ASP A 240 7.49 2.73 15.14
C ASP A 240 8.88 3.08 15.67
N ASN A 241 9.38 4.28 15.34
CA ASN A 241 10.48 4.93 16.08
C ASN A 241 10.06 5.41 17.48
N THR A 242 8.90 4.99 17.99
CA THR A 242 8.45 5.34 19.33
C THR A 242 8.89 4.26 20.32
N GLU A 243 9.58 4.65 21.40
CA GLU A 243 10.04 3.78 22.50
C GLU A 243 8.96 2.82 23.06
N PHE A 244 7.67 3.13 22.82
CA PHE A 244 6.52 2.34 23.27
C PHE A 244 6.27 1.04 22.49
N ALA A 245 6.81 0.87 21.27
CA ALA A 245 6.53 -0.32 20.45
C ALA A 245 7.30 -1.58 20.90
N ALA A 246 8.38 -1.43 21.67
CA ALA A 246 9.15 -2.56 22.18
C ALA A 246 8.39 -3.41 23.21
N ILE A 247 7.35 -2.86 23.84
CA ILE A 247 6.52 -3.58 24.81
C ILE A 247 5.38 -4.29 24.07
N ASN A 248 5.40 -5.62 24.08
CA ASN A 248 4.39 -6.55 23.55
C ASN A 248 4.33 -6.71 22.01
N ALA A 249 5.40 -6.39 21.28
CA ALA A 249 5.45 -6.62 19.83
C ALA A 249 5.24 -8.10 19.45
N THR A 250 5.86 -9.03 20.20
CA THR A 250 5.67 -10.47 20.01
C THR A 250 4.22 -10.90 20.22
N GLU A 251 3.59 -10.50 21.34
CA GLU A 251 2.19 -10.84 21.65
C GLU A 251 1.23 -10.36 20.56
N LYS A 252 1.46 -9.16 20.02
CA LYS A 252 0.65 -8.61 18.92
C LYS A 252 0.83 -9.39 17.62
N ASN A 253 2.07 -9.74 17.29
CA ASN A 253 2.34 -10.57 16.13
C ASN A 253 1.68 -11.94 16.31
N ASP A 254 1.76 -12.54 17.51
CA ASP A 254 1.10 -13.81 17.85
C ASP A 254 -0.42 -13.71 17.69
N ALA A 255 -1.05 -12.66 18.23
CA ALA A 255 -2.48 -12.42 18.09
C ALA A 255 -2.91 -12.24 16.63
N TYR A 256 -2.15 -11.49 15.84
CA TYR A 256 -2.40 -11.32 14.41
C TYR A 256 -2.29 -12.64 13.65
N TYR A 257 -1.25 -13.42 13.86
CA TYR A 257 -1.08 -14.68 13.14
C TYR A 257 -2.08 -15.74 13.60
N ALA A 258 -2.48 -15.78 14.87
CA ALA A 258 -3.58 -16.62 15.33
C ALA A 258 -4.87 -16.32 14.54
N TYR A 259 -5.15 -15.04 14.31
CA TYR A 259 -6.27 -14.64 13.46
C TYR A 259 -6.10 -15.10 12.00
N VAL A 260 -4.91 -14.87 11.40
CA VAL A 260 -4.60 -15.33 10.04
C VAL A 260 -4.87 -16.84 9.91
N HIS A 261 -4.49 -17.64 10.91
CA HIS A 261 -4.73 -19.09 10.89
C HIS A 261 -6.21 -19.46 10.92
N GLU A 262 -7.02 -18.79 11.75
CA GLU A 262 -8.46 -19.00 11.76
C GLU A 262 -9.12 -18.59 10.43
N TYR A 263 -8.62 -17.55 9.79
CA TYR A 263 -9.12 -17.13 8.49
C TYR A 263 -8.73 -18.11 7.37
N LEU A 264 -7.48 -18.58 7.34
CA LEU A 264 -7.03 -19.56 6.35
C LEU A 264 -7.85 -20.86 6.39
N LYS A 265 -8.41 -21.25 7.56
CA LYS A 265 -9.32 -22.40 7.66
C LYS A 265 -10.65 -22.20 6.93
N GLN A 266 -11.08 -20.95 6.71
CA GLN A 266 -12.33 -20.60 6.04
C GLN A 266 -12.15 -20.48 4.52
N MET A 267 -10.91 -20.37 4.05
CA MET A 267 -10.60 -20.25 2.63
C MET A 267 -10.66 -21.60 1.91
N PRO A 268 -10.90 -21.62 0.58
CA PRO A 268 -10.78 -22.84 -0.21
C PRO A 268 -9.39 -23.47 -0.08
N SER A 269 -9.35 -24.76 0.26
CA SER A 269 -8.10 -25.48 0.58
C SER A 269 -7.05 -25.43 -0.52
N TYR A 270 -7.47 -25.41 -1.79
CA TYR A 270 -6.56 -25.30 -2.94
C TYR A 270 -5.84 -23.94 -2.99
N MET A 271 -6.49 -22.85 -2.56
CA MET A 271 -5.86 -21.53 -2.50
C MET A 271 -4.80 -21.46 -1.41
N VAL A 272 -5.15 -21.94 -0.20
CA VAL A 272 -4.21 -22.01 0.93
C VAL A 272 -3.01 -22.87 0.56
N SER A 273 -3.25 -24.01 -0.09
CA SER A 273 -2.18 -24.91 -0.56
C SER A 273 -1.28 -24.23 -1.58
N ASN A 274 -1.84 -23.47 -2.53
CA ASN A 274 -1.06 -22.73 -3.53
C ASN A 274 -0.20 -21.63 -2.88
N MET A 275 -0.76 -20.85 -1.95
CA MET A 275 -0.02 -19.82 -1.23
C MET A 275 1.11 -20.42 -0.38
N LYS A 276 0.81 -21.51 0.35
CA LYS A 276 1.81 -22.25 1.13
C LYS A 276 2.94 -22.76 0.24
N LYS A 277 2.62 -23.36 -0.91
CA LYS A 277 3.62 -23.83 -1.89
C LYS A 277 4.49 -22.70 -2.41
N SER A 278 3.92 -21.53 -2.71
CA SER A 278 4.71 -20.34 -3.09
C SER A 278 5.69 -19.93 -1.99
N CYS A 279 5.25 -19.96 -0.72
CA CYS A 279 6.13 -19.69 0.41
C CYS A 279 7.24 -20.73 0.57
N GLU A 280 6.93 -22.02 0.43
CA GLU A 280 7.93 -23.08 0.49
C GLU A 280 8.97 -22.94 -0.64
N LEU A 281 8.56 -22.55 -1.85
CA LEU A 281 9.50 -22.28 -2.95
C LEU A 281 10.43 -21.11 -2.62
N PHE A 282 9.87 -20.00 -2.16
CA PHE A 282 10.64 -18.82 -1.74
C PHE A 282 11.64 -19.15 -0.63
N LEU A 283 11.19 -19.82 0.43
CA LEU A 283 12.04 -20.16 1.59
C LEU A 283 13.20 -21.09 1.23
N ASN A 284 13.02 -21.97 0.23
CA ASN A 284 14.04 -22.90 -0.23
C ASN A 284 15.04 -22.28 -1.22
N ASN A 285 15.05 -20.94 -1.39
CA ASN A 285 15.85 -20.23 -2.39
C ASN A 285 15.69 -20.79 -3.81
N LYS A 286 14.58 -21.48 -4.07
CA LYS A 286 14.22 -21.82 -5.44
C LYS A 286 13.67 -20.52 -6.01
N SER A 287 14.33 -20.00 -7.04
CA SER A 287 13.77 -18.90 -7.80
C SER A 287 12.32 -19.26 -8.10
N ILE A 288 11.41 -18.36 -7.76
CA ILE A 288 10.07 -18.38 -8.33
C ILE A 288 10.27 -17.59 -9.61
N PRO A 289 10.53 -18.22 -10.77
CA PRO A 289 10.60 -17.46 -11.99
C PRO A 289 9.15 -17.08 -12.27
N ILE A 290 8.77 -15.88 -11.85
CA ILE A 290 7.53 -15.31 -12.32
C ILE A 290 7.78 -14.95 -13.79
N CYS A 291 8.91 -14.31 -14.09
CA CYS A 291 9.33 -13.90 -15.43
C CYS A 291 10.86 -13.84 -15.50
N ILE A 292 11.49 -14.50 -16.49
CA ILE A 292 12.90 -14.31 -16.87
C ILE A 292 12.91 -13.75 -18.28
#